data_AF-A0A382S2N9-F1
#
_entry.id   AF-A0A382S2N9-F1
#
_cell.length_a   1.000
_cell.length_b   1.000
_cell.length_c   1.000
_cell.angle_alpha   90.00
_cell.angle_beta   90.00
_cell.angle_gamma   90.00
#
_symmetry.space_group_name_H-M   'P 1'
#
loop_
_entity.id
_entity.type
_entity.pdbx_description
1 polymer ?
#
loop_
_entity_poly.entity_id
_entity_poly.type
_entity_poly.pdbx_seq_one_letter_code
_entity_poly.pdbx_strand_id
1 'polypeptide(L)' 'MSWTPEREEKLRELWKKGHTASKIAELLGDTTRNAVIGVLWPFSLR' A
#
# COMPACT_ATOMS: atom_id res chain seq x y z
N MET A 1 -8.03 -6.51 10.69
CA MET A 1 -6.74 -5.82 10.59
C MET A 1 -7.01 -4.38 10.18
N SER A 2 -6.85 -3.44 11.10
CA SER A 2 -6.91 -2.01 10.78
C SER A 2 -5.59 -1.60 10.12
N TRP A 3 -5.66 -0.79 9.07
CA TRP A 3 -4.47 -0.12 8.53
C TRP A 3 -3.94 0.86 9.58
N THR A 4 -2.70 0.69 9.98
CA THR A 4 -2.06 1.60 10.93
C THR A 4 -1.35 2.73 10.17
N PRO A 5 -1.18 3.92 10.77
CA PRO A 5 -0.49 5.04 10.13
C PRO A 5 0.92 4.69 9.64
N GLU A 6 1.65 3.85 10.38
CA GLU A 6 3.01 3.43 10.04
C GLU A 6 3.01 2.53 8.80
N ARG A 7 2.00 1.66 8.65
CA ARG A 7 1.83 0.86 7.44
C ARG A 7 1.50 1.76 6.25
N GLU A 8 0.61 2.74 6.44
CA GLU A 8 0.25 3.68 5.37
C GLU A 8 1.46 4.49 4.89
N GLU A 9 2.29 4.97 5.82
CA GLU A 9 3.51 5.71 5.47
C GLU A 9 4.45 4.84 4.64
N LYS A 10 4.73 3.61 5.09
CA LYS A 10 5.56 2.64 4.35
C LYS A 10 4.98 2.30 2.98
N LEU A 11 3.66 2.14 2.87
CA LEU A 11 2.98 1.94 1.58
C LEU A 11 3.19 3.14 0.65
N ARG A 12 3.03 4.37 1.14
CA ARG A 12 3.23 5.59 0.34
C ARG A 12 4.68 5.72 -0.13
N GLU A 13 5.65 5.41 0.72
CA GLU A 13 7.06 5.40 0.33
C GLU A 13 7.33 4.39 -0.80
N LEU A 14 6.81 3.17 -0.68
CA LEU A 14 6.99 2.14 -1.70
C LEU A 14 6.27 2.49 -3.01
N TRP A 15 5.08 3.08 -2.92
CA TRP A 15 4.35 3.58 -4.08
C TRP A 15 5.11 4.70 -4.81
N LYS A 16 5.66 5.67 -4.05
CA LYS A 16 6.50 6.74 -4.61
C LYS A 16 7.77 6.21 -5.29
N LYS A 17 8.31 5.06 -4.83
CA LYS A 17 9.43 4.35 -5.47
C LYS A 17 9.02 3.62 -6.76
N GLY A 18 7.74 3.64 -7.14
CA GLY A 18 7.23 3.01 -8.35
C GLY A 18 6.89 1.52 -8.20
N HIS A 19 6.77 1.02 -6.97
CA HIS A 19 6.38 -0.38 -6.76
C HIS A 19 4.89 -0.60 -7.03
N THR A 20 4.56 -1.77 -7.58
CA THR A 20 3.17 -2.17 -7.82
C THR A 20 2.48 -2.60 -6.55
N ALA A 21 1.15 -2.54 -6.51
CA ALA A 21 0.36 -2.97 -5.35
C ALA A 21 0.63 -4.43 -4.92
N SER A 22 0.87 -5.34 -5.87
CA SER A 22 1.25 -6.72 -5.56
C SER A 22 2.60 -6.80 -4.85
N LYS A 23 3.59 -6.04 -5.35
CA LYS A 23 4.93 -6.00 -4.75
C LYS A 23 4.89 -5.36 -3.36
N ILE A 24 4.11 -4.31 -3.19
CA ILE A 24 3.88 -3.66 -1.89
C ILE A 24 3.24 -4.63 -0.91
N ALA A 25 2.26 -5.43 -1.34
CA ALA A 25 1.64 -6.44 -0.48
C ALA A 25 2.64 -7.52 -0.03
N GLU A 26 3.51 -7.99 -0.93
CA GLU A 26 4.61 -8.91 -0.58
C GLU A 26 5.58 -8.28 0.43
N LEU A 27 5.95 -7.01 0.24
CA LEU A 27 6.92 -6.30 1.09
C LEU A 27 6.38 -5.93 2.47
N LEU A 28 5.09 -5.61 2.57
CA LEU A 28 4.46 -5.26 3.84
C LEU A 28 4.17 -6.48 4.70
N GLY A 29 3.96 -7.65 4.09
CA GLY A 29 3.50 -8.84 4.80
C GLY A 29 2.09 -8.64 5.38
N ASP A 30 1.41 -9.74 5.69
CA ASP A 30 0.10 -9.72 6.38
C ASP A 30 -0.93 -8.78 5.70
N THR A 31 -0.92 -8.73 4.36
CA THR A 31 -1.90 -7.99 3.56
C THR A 31 -1.98 -8.59 2.16
N THR A 32 -3.00 -8.19 1.41
CA THR A 32 -3.23 -8.66 0.04
C THR A 32 -3.16 -7.49 -0.94
N ARG A 33 -2.90 -7.81 -2.21
CA ARG A 33 -2.94 -6.81 -3.31
C ARG A 33 -4.22 -5.98 -3.28
N ASN A 34 -5.37 -6.61 -3.04
CA ASN A 34 -6.65 -5.93 -3.03
C ASN A 34 -6.79 -4.97 -1.84
N ALA A 35 -6.28 -5.35 -0.66
CA ALA A 35 -6.23 -4.45 0.49
C ALA A 35 -5.31 -3.24 0.25
N VAL A 36 -4.18 -3.46 -0.42
CA VAL A 36 -3.24 -2.39 -0.83
C VAL A 36 -3.87 -1.46 -1.87
N ILE A 37 -4.58 -2.00 -2.88
CA ILE A 37 -5.31 -1.20 -3.88
C ILE A 37 -6.39 -0.35 -3.22
N GLY A 38 -7.16 -0.90 -2.27
CA GLY A 38 -8.20 -0.16 -1.56
C GLY A 38 -7.67 1.06 -0.82
N VAL A 39 -6.43 0.99 -0.32
CA VAL A 39 -5.75 2.11 0.35
C VAL A 39 -5.06 3.05 -0.64
N LEU A 40 -4.59 2.54 -1.79
CA LEU A 40 -3.96 3.37 -2.84
C LEU A 40 -4.95 4.14 -3.70
N TRP A 41 -6.15 3.60 -3.91
CA TRP A 41 -7.18 4.21 -4.76
C TRP A 41 -7.46 5.69 -4.45
N PRO A 42 -7.58 6.12 -3.18
CA PRO A 42 -7.68 7.54 -2.82
C PRO A 42 -6.49 8.41 -3.26
N PHE A 43 -5.27 7.86 -3.33
CA PHE A 43 -4.06 8.61 -3.65
C PHE A 43 -3.79 8.70 -5.14
N SER A 44 -4.31 7.77 -5.95
CA SER A 44 -4.06 7.74 -7.40
C SER A 44 -4.95 8.68 -8.20
N LEU A 45 -5.94 9.32 -7.57
CA LEU A 45 -6.91 10.24 -8.20
C LEU A 45 -6.70 11.71 -7.79
N ARG A 46 -5.60 12.03 -7.10
CA ARG A 46 -5.15 13.38 -6.76
C ARG A 46 -3.75 13.60 -7.30
#